data_AF-A0A2N2LGK3-F1
#
_entry.id   AF-A0A2N2LGK3-F1
#
_cell.length_a   1.000
_cell.length_b   1.000
_cell.length_c   1.000
_cell.angle_alpha   90.00
_cell.angle_beta   90.00
_cell.angle_gamma   90.00
#
_symmetry.space_group_name_H-M   'P 1'
#
loop_
_entity.id
_entity.type
_entity.pdbx_description
1 polymer ?
#
loop_
_entity_poly.entity_id
_entity_poly.type
_entity_poly.pdbx_seq_one_letter_code
_entity_poly.pdbx_strand_id
1 'polypeptide(L)' 'MTVFFESVAGKKKPYTESLQNLLRQFQPPFDSGDSIGIKLHWGERGNKGYLPPDYAKEIAGWLIAKGAKPFV' A
#
# COMPACT_ATOMS: atom_id res chain seq x y z
N MET A 1 -3.05 -19.52 -4.79
CA MET A 1 -2.39 -18.26 -4.36
C MET A 1 -2.45 -17.31 -5.53
N THR A 2 -3.19 -16.22 -5.40
CA THR A 2 -3.32 -15.23 -6.48
C THR A 2 -2.26 -14.15 -6.31
N VAL A 3 -1.52 -13.85 -7.38
CA VAL A 3 -0.50 -12.80 -7.40
C VAL A 3 -0.93 -11.76 -8.42
N PHE A 4 -0.98 -10.50 -8.02
CA PHE A 4 -1.34 -9.38 -8.89
C PHE A 4 -0.09 -8.63 -9.34
N PHE A 5 -0.05 -8.25 -10.61
CA PHE A 5 1.04 -7.49 -11.21
C PHE A 5 0.48 -6.28 -11.95
N GLU A 6 1.18 -5.15 -11.85
CA GLU A 6 0.85 -3.91 -12.56
C GLU A 6 2.13 -3.36 -13.15
N SER A 7 2.10 -3.03 -14.44
CA SER A 7 3.22 -2.36 -15.09
C SER A 7 3.32 -0.91 -14.61
N VAL A 8 4.52 -0.48 -14.24
CA VAL A 8 4.78 0.92 -13.90
C VAL A 8 5.33 1.65 -15.13
N ALA A 9 4.78 2.82 -15.43
CA ALA A 9 5.28 3.71 -16.47
C ALA A 9 5.94 4.95 -15.84
N GLY A 10 7.05 5.41 -16.43
CA GLY A 10 7.74 6.63 -16.02
C GLY A 10 8.91 6.44 -15.04
N LYS A 11 9.74 7.48 -14.91
CA LYS A 11 10.96 7.48 -14.09
C LYS A 11 10.79 8.12 -12.71
N LYS A 12 9.64 8.76 -12.46
CA LYS A 12 9.40 9.52 -11.23
C LYS A 12 8.64 8.65 -10.23
N LYS A 13 9.36 8.16 -9.21
CA LYS A 13 8.78 7.53 -8.03
C LYS A 13 8.21 8.60 -7.09
N PRO A 14 7.20 8.29 -6.26
CA PRO A 14 6.49 7.00 -6.14
C PRO A 14 5.40 6.78 -7.21
N TYR A 15 5.14 5.51 -7.56
CA TYR A 15 4.14 5.08 -8.56
C TYR A 15 2.76 4.83 -7.92
N THR A 16 2.17 5.88 -7.33
CA THR A 16 0.93 5.75 -6.55
C THR A 16 -0.26 5.29 -7.38
N GLU A 17 -0.37 5.74 -8.63
CA GLU A 17 -1.44 5.31 -9.54
C GLU A 17 -1.40 3.80 -9.82
N SER A 18 -0.21 3.26 -10.13
CA SER A 18 -0.04 1.81 -10.31
C SER A 18 -0.35 1.02 -9.04
N LEU A 19 0.00 1.55 -7.86
CA LEU A 19 -0.39 0.92 -6.59
C LEU A 19 -1.92 0.91 -6.40
N GLN A 20 -2.61 2.00 -6.71
CA GLN A 20 -4.07 2.05 -6.65
C GLN A 20 -4.70 1.01 -7.59
N ASN A 21 -4.17 0.84 -8.81
CA ASN A 21 -4.65 -0.17 -9.75
C ASN A 21 -4.46 -1.60 -9.23
N LEU A 22 -3.34 -1.90 -8.56
CA LEU A 22 -3.14 -3.18 -7.88
C LEU A 22 -4.16 -3.40 -6.75
N LEU A 23 -4.35 -2.39 -5.89
CA LEU A 23 -5.25 -2.49 -4.73
C LEU A 23 -6.72 -2.66 -5.13
N ARG A 24 -7.13 -2.21 -6.33
CA ARG A 24 -8.48 -2.45 -6.88
C ARG A 24 -8.73 -3.91 -7.26
N GLN A 25 -7.67 -4.64 -7.63
CA GLN A 25 -7.76 -6.06 -8.00
C GLN A 25 -7.79 -6.96 -6.76
N PHE A 26 -7.31 -6.45 -5.62
CA PHE A 26 -7.22 -7.20 -4.39
C PHE A 26 -8.53 -7.15 -3.59
N GLN A 27 -9.07 -8.32 -3.26
CA GLN A 27 -10.12 -8.46 -2.26
C GLN A 27 -9.47 -8.74 -0.90
N PRO A 28 -9.44 -7.76 0.03
CA PRO A 28 -8.86 -7.97 1.34
C PRO A 28 -9.69 -8.92 2.18
N PRO A 29 -9.05 -9.74 3.03
CA PRO A 29 -9.74 -10.56 4.02
C PRO A 29 -10.10 -9.74 5.28
N PHE A 30 -10.43 -8.46 5.12
CA PHE A 30 -10.69 -7.54 6.23
C PHE A 30 -12.11 -6.98 6.12
N ASP A 31 -12.77 -6.86 7.26
CA ASP A 31 -14.14 -6.36 7.35
C ASP A 31 -14.18 -4.88 7.77
N SER A 32 -15.32 -4.24 7.52
CA SER A 32 -15.57 -2.87 7.98
C SER A 32 -15.56 -2.83 9.51
N GLY A 33 -14.80 -1.89 10.08
CA GLY A 33 -14.62 -1.72 11.51
C GLY A 33 -13.35 -2.35 12.08
N ASP A 34 -12.69 -3.24 11.33
CA ASP A 34 -11.45 -3.90 11.74
C ASP A 34 -10.32 -2.88 11.98
N SER A 35 -9.52 -3.13 13.01
CA SER A 35 -8.28 -2.38 13.27
C SER A 35 -7.11 -3.09 12.58
N ILE A 36 -6.46 -2.40 11.64
CA ILE A 36 -5.44 -3.01 10.76
C ILE A 36 -4.09 -2.30 10.95
N GLY A 37 -3.07 -3.05 11.38
CA GLY A 37 -1.71 -2.54 11.48
C GLY A 37 -1.00 -2.54 10.12
N ILE A 38 -0.46 -1.39 9.72
CA ILE A 38 0.38 -1.21 8.54
C ILE A 38 1.83 -1.23 8.98
N LYS A 39 2.46 -2.40 8.87
CA LYS A 39 3.88 -2.55 9.18
C LYS A 39 4.73 -1.98 8.04
N LEU A 40 5.47 -0.92 8.33
CA LEU A 40 6.41 -0.31 7.39
C LEU A 40 7.85 -0.71 7.73
N HIS A 41 8.66 -0.93 6.69
CA HIS A 41 10.10 -1.11 6.81
C HIS A 41 10.79 0.04 6.07
N TRP A 42 11.27 1.04 6.80
CA TRP A 42 11.96 2.20 6.20
C TRP A 42 13.44 1.98 5.91
N GLY A 43 13.92 0.76 6.14
CA GLY A 43 15.32 0.41 5.94
C GLY A 43 16.15 0.70 7.18
N GLU A 44 17.42 0.32 7.10
CA GLU A 44 18.43 0.62 8.12
C GLU A 44 19.26 1.83 7.70
N ARG A 45 20.05 2.38 8.62
CA ARG A 45 20.97 3.48 8.29
C ARG A 45 21.92 3.03 7.17
N GLY A 46 21.87 3.72 6.03
CA GLY A 46 22.66 3.39 4.85
C GLY A 46 21.88 2.66 3.74
N ASN A 47 20.63 2.27 3.98
CA ASN A 47 19.79 1.70 2.93
C ASN A 47 19.48 2.73 1.83
N LYS A 48 19.66 2.30 0.59
CA LYS A 48 19.25 3.05 -0.61
C LYS A 48 17.88 2.63 -1.13
N GLY A 49 17.33 1.54 -0.59
CA GLY A 49 15.99 1.04 -0.89
C GLY A 49 15.07 1.19 0.32
N TYR A 50 14.03 1.98 0.16
CA TYR A 50 12.93 2.10 1.11
C TYR A 50 11.63 2.30 0.33
N LEU A 51 10.49 1.94 0.94
CA LEU A 51 9.20 2.30 0.39
C LEU A 51 8.90 3.76 0.77
N PRO A 52 8.62 4.65 -0.20
CA PRO A 52 8.21 6.01 0.10
C PRO A 52 6.94 6.02 0.97
N PRO A 53 6.81 6.99 1.90
CA PRO A 53 5.65 7.08 2.79
C PRO A 53 4.33 7.26 2.04
N ASP A 54 4.37 7.78 0.81
CA ASP A 54 3.22 7.91 -0.08
C ASP A 54 2.49 6.57 -0.30
N TYR A 55 3.23 5.46 -0.41
CA TYR A 55 2.60 4.14 -0.54
C TYR A 55 1.84 3.73 0.73
N ALA A 56 2.39 4.04 1.91
CA ALA A 56 1.68 3.78 3.16
C ALA A 56 0.39 4.58 3.25
N LYS A 57 0.42 5.84 2.81
CA LYS A 57 -0.76 6.71 2.75
C LYS A 57 -1.82 6.16 1.78
N GLU A 58 -1.43 5.70 0.60
CA GLU A 58 -2.37 5.09 -0.36
C GLU A 58 -3.02 3.82 0.20
N ILE A 59 -2.25 2.95 0.87
CA ILE A 59 -2.76 1.73 1.51
C ILE A 59 -3.73 2.09 2.64
N ALA A 60 -3.37 3.05 3.50
CA ALA A 60 -4.24 3.51 4.58
C ALA A 60 -5.56 4.08 4.03
N GLY A 61 -5.49 4.91 2.99
CA GLY A 61 -6.68 5.46 2.33
C GLY A 61 -7.58 4.38 1.73
N TRP A 62 -6.99 3.38 1.07
CA TRP A 62 -7.73 2.24 0.54
C TRP A 62 -8.41 1.39 1.62
N LEU A 63 -7.77 1.19 2.77
CA LEU A 63 -8.38 0.52 3.93
C LEU A 63 -9.53 1.33 4.54
N ILE A 64 -9.36 2.64 4.71
CA ILE A 64 -10.41 3.55 5.20
C ILE A 64 -11.63 3.53 4.27
N ALA A 65 -11.41 3.55 2.96
CA ALA A 65 -12.48 3.49 1.97
C ALA A 65 -13.30 2.18 2.04
N LYS A 66 -12.75 1.13 2.66
CA LYS A 66 -13.43 -0.15 2.93
C LYS A 66 -14.05 -0.22 4.34
N GLY A 67 -13.99 0.87 5.11
CA GLY A 67 -14.54 0.95 6.46
C GLY A 67 -13.61 0.45 7.56
N ALA A 68 -12.38 0.06 7.25
CA ALA A 68 -11.41 -0.37 8.25
C ALA A 68 -10.72 0.83 8.94
N LYS A 69 -10.01 0.55 10.03
CA LYS A 69 -9.31 1.52 10.89
C LYS A 69 -7.80 1.24 10.88
N PRO A 70 -7.05 1.76 9.89
CA PRO A 70 -5.62 1.51 9.81
C PRO A 70 -4.84 2.29 10.87
N PHE A 71 -3.72 1.73 11.32
CA PHE A 71 -2.70 2.39 12.12
C PHE A 71 -1.30 1.94 11.67
N VAL A 72 -0.25 2.71 11.98
CA VAL A 72 1.16 2.36 11.69
C VAL A 72 1.84 1.90 12.97
#